data_AF-A0A844GXB0-F1
#
_entry.id   AF-A0A844GXB0-F1
#
_cell.length_a   1.000
_cell.length_b   1.000
_cell.length_c   1.000
_cell.angle_alpha   90.00
_cell.angle_beta   90.00
_cell.angle_gamma   90.00
#
_symmetry.space_group_name_H-M   'P 1'
#
loop_
_entity.id
_entity.type
_entity.pdbx_description
1 polymer ?
#
loop_
_entity_poly.entity_id
_entity_poly.type
_entity_poly.pdbx_seq_one_letter_code
_entity_poly.pdbx_strand_id
1 'polypeptide(L)'
;MDSKQVAPAAKRRPPSAGKGRPKGSQNKTTALLKDAILQAAEQAGGGSGLVGYLTAQAMANPGPFMSLLGKVLPMQIQGDPDAPIVAVIERRIVKAGD
;
A
#
# COMPACT_ATOMS: atom_id res chain seq x y z
N MET A 1 56.39 16.01 -27.68
CA MET A 1 55.60 14.76 -27.67
C MET A 1 55.12 14.59 -26.23
N ASP A 2 54.09 15.34 -25.84
CA ASP A 2 53.66 15.43 -24.45
C ASP A 2 52.33 14.69 -24.28
N SER A 3 52.45 13.37 -24.17
CA SER A 3 51.33 12.49 -23.86
C SER A 3 50.97 12.64 -22.39
N LYS A 4 49.98 13.49 -22.11
CA LYS A 4 49.39 13.64 -20.78
C LYS A 4 48.60 12.37 -20.42
N GLN A 5 49.23 11.45 -19.71
CA GLN A 5 48.51 10.33 -19.08
C GLN A 5 47.74 10.84 -17.85
N VAL A 6 46.42 10.68 -17.87
CA VAL A 6 45.53 10.98 -16.74
C VAL A 6 45.16 9.65 -16.07
N ALA A 7 45.38 9.55 -14.76
CA ALA A 7 45.06 8.35 -13.98
C ALA A 7 43.55 8.00 -14.10
N PRO A 8 43.19 6.71 -14.18
CA PRO A 8 41.81 6.30 -14.38
C PRO A 8 40.95 6.74 -13.19
N ALA A 9 39.92 7.54 -13.46
CA ALA A 9 38.98 7.97 -12.45
C ALA A 9 38.31 6.74 -11.80
N ALA A 10 38.42 6.62 -10.47
CA ALA A 10 37.78 5.56 -9.72
C ALA A 10 36.28 5.48 -10.07
N LYS A 11 35.78 4.29 -10.46
CA LYS A 11 34.37 4.05 -10.77
C LYS A 11 33.51 4.30 -9.52
N ARG A 12 33.08 5.55 -9.33
CA ARG A 12 32.15 5.93 -8.25
C ARG A 12 30.79 5.32 -8.57
N ARG A 13 30.25 4.53 -7.64
CA ARG A 13 28.87 4.05 -7.74
C ARG A 13 27.93 5.27 -7.65
N PRO A 14 26.82 5.28 -8.41
CA PRO A 14 25.87 6.37 -8.31
C PRO A 14 25.31 6.47 -6.88
N PRO A 15 24.93 7.67 -6.41
CA PRO A 15 24.59 7.91 -5.01
C PRO A 15 23.41 7.06 -4.46
N SER A 16 22.60 6.44 -5.32
CA SER A 16 21.50 5.55 -4.90
C SER A 16 21.79 4.06 -5.05
N ALA A 17 23.00 3.66 -5.47
CA ALA A 17 23.36 2.25 -5.63
C ALA A 17 23.21 1.49 -4.29
N GLY A 18 22.42 0.42 -4.28
CA GLY A 18 22.20 -0.44 -3.11
C GLY A 18 21.18 0.07 -2.09
N LYS A 19 20.61 1.28 -2.26
CA LYS A 19 19.69 1.89 -1.29
C LYS A 19 18.29 1.24 -1.26
N GLY A 20 18.00 0.35 -2.21
CA GLY A 20 16.68 -0.27 -2.35
C GLY A 20 15.58 0.74 -2.63
N ARG A 21 14.35 0.25 -2.75
CA ARG A 21 13.19 1.11 -2.96
C ARG A 21 12.75 1.70 -1.60
N PRO A 22 12.51 3.01 -1.48
CA PRO A 22 12.03 3.60 -0.23
C PRO A 22 10.76 2.91 0.27
N LYS A 23 10.71 2.59 1.57
CA LYS A 23 9.54 2.02 2.23
C LYS A 23 8.32 2.91 2.01
N GLY A 24 7.21 2.34 1.54
CA GLY A 24 5.97 3.07 1.27
C GLY A 24 5.88 3.73 -0.12
N SER A 25 6.93 3.67 -0.95
CA SER A 25 6.84 4.25 -2.30
C SER A 25 5.92 3.44 -3.21
N GLN A 26 4.95 4.10 -3.83
CA GLN A 26 3.91 3.46 -4.64
C GLN A 26 4.42 2.98 -5.99
N ASN A 27 4.05 1.76 -6.40
CA ASN A 27 4.31 1.28 -7.75
C ASN A 27 3.54 2.13 -8.78
N LYS A 28 4.26 2.79 -9.70
CA LYS A 28 3.69 3.73 -10.67
C LYS A 28 2.59 3.10 -11.52
N THR A 29 2.77 1.86 -11.97
CA THR A 29 1.77 1.15 -12.79
C THR A 29 0.50 0.88 -11.99
N THR A 30 0.65 0.42 -10.74
CA THR A 30 -0.49 0.18 -9.84
C THR A 30 -1.19 1.47 -9.44
N ALA A 31 -0.46 2.58 -9.26
CA ALA A 31 -1.05 3.89 -8.97
C ALA A 31 -1.90 4.38 -10.14
N LEU A 32 -1.34 4.38 -11.36
CA LEU A 32 -2.07 4.75 -12.57
C LEU A 32 -3.34 3.90 -12.79
N LEU A 33 -3.26 2.59 -12.56
CA LEU A 33 -4.41 1.70 -12.67
C LEU A 33 -5.48 2.03 -11.62
N LYS A 34 -5.09 2.30 -10.37
CA LYS A 34 -6.03 2.72 -9.32
C LYS A 34 -6.74 4.01 -9.69
N ASP A 35 -6.00 5.00 -10.18
CA ASP A 35 -6.56 6.30 -10.57
C ASP A 35 -7.55 6.14 -11.73
N ALA A 36 -7.20 5.34 -12.74
CA ALA A 36 -8.08 5.06 -13.87
C ALA A 36 -9.39 4.35 -13.43
N ILE A 37 -9.28 3.38 -12.51
CA ILE A 37 -10.45 2.67 -11.97
C ILE A 37 -11.35 3.62 -11.18
N LEU A 38 -10.76 4.50 -10.35
CA LEU A 38 -11.53 5.47 -9.57
C LEU A 38 -12.24 6.48 -10.47
N GLN A 39 -11.57 6.97 -11.52
CA GLN A 39 -12.19 7.87 -12.51
C GLN A 39 -13.32 7.18 -13.27
N ALA A 40 -13.15 5.92 -13.67
CA ALA A 40 -14.20 5.17 -14.34
C ALA A 40 -15.42 4.95 -13.42
N ALA A 41 -15.19 4.64 -12.14
CA ALA A 41 -16.25 4.48 -11.16
C ALA A 41 -16.99 5.81 -10.88
N GLU A 42 -16.27 6.93 -10.81
CA GLU A 42 -16.85 8.27 -10.70
C GLU A 42 -17.80 8.56 -11.87
N GLN A 43 -17.34 8.33 -13.10
CA GLN A 43 -18.14 8.53 -14.32
C GLN A 43 -19.35 7.58 -14.39
N ALA A 44 -19.18 6.32 -13.98
CA ALA A 44 -20.24 5.33 -13.98
C ALA A 44 -21.39 5.69 -13.04
N GLY A 45 -21.13 6.48 -12.00
CA GLY A 45 -22.16 6.99 -11.10
C GLY A 45 -22.87 8.26 -11.58
N GLY A 46 -22.52 8.76 -12.76
CA GLY A 46 -23.17 9.90 -13.40
C GLY A 46 -23.09 11.17 -12.56
N GLY A 47 -24.20 11.91 -12.46
CA GLY A 47 -24.25 13.19 -11.74
C GLY A 47 -24.02 13.09 -10.23
N SER A 48 -24.09 11.89 -9.65
CA SER A 48 -23.80 11.63 -8.23
C SER A 48 -22.40 11.04 -8.00
N GLY A 49 -21.60 10.92 -9.06
CA GLY A 49 -20.21 10.50 -8.95
C GLY A 49 -20.02 9.11 -8.34
N LEU A 50 -18.87 8.88 -7.71
CA LEU A 50 -18.54 7.60 -7.07
C LEU A 50 -19.58 7.18 -6.02
N VAL A 51 -20.19 8.15 -5.31
CA VAL A 51 -21.26 7.87 -4.35
C VAL A 51 -22.49 7.28 -5.04
N GLY A 52 -22.87 7.82 -6.20
CA GLY A 52 -23.95 7.28 -7.03
C GLY A 52 -23.64 5.85 -7.47
N TYR A 53 -22.42 5.61 -7.95
CA TYR A 53 -21.98 4.28 -8.36
C TYR A 53 -22.04 3.26 -7.21
N LEU A 54 -21.50 3.64 -6.05
CA LEU A 54 -21.52 2.79 -4.85
C LEU A 54 -22.93 2.55 -4.31
N THR A 55 -23.82 3.53 -4.41
CA THR A 55 -25.24 3.39 -4.01
C THR A 55 -25.97 2.40 -4.92
N ALA A 56 -25.78 2.51 -6.24
CA ALA A 56 -26.31 1.55 -7.20
C ALA A 56 -25.76 0.14 -6.93
N GLN A 57 -24.47 0.03 -6.65
CA GLN A 57 -23.81 -1.25 -6.37
C GLN A 57 -24.23 -1.85 -5.02
N ALA A 58 -24.55 -1.04 -4.03
CA ALA A 58 -25.09 -1.52 -2.75
C ALA A 58 -26.42 -2.27 -2.94
N MET A 59 -27.25 -1.81 -3.87
CA MET A 59 -28.54 -2.44 -4.18
C MET A 59 -28.38 -3.63 -5.14
N ALA A 60 -27.58 -3.48 -6.19
CA ALA A 60 -27.41 -4.52 -7.22
C ALA A 60 -26.52 -5.68 -6.75
N ASN A 61 -25.55 -5.41 -5.87
CA ASN A 61 -24.51 -6.34 -5.44
C ASN A 61 -24.19 -6.17 -3.94
N PRO A 62 -25.13 -6.54 -3.04
CA PRO A 62 -25.00 -6.28 -1.61
C PRO A 62 -23.82 -7.00 -0.95
N GLY A 63 -23.50 -8.24 -1.35
CA GLY A 63 -22.38 -9.01 -0.79
C GLY A 63 -21.00 -8.32 -0.95
N PRO A 64 -20.63 -7.92 -2.19
CA PRO A 64 -19.43 -7.10 -2.41
C PRO A 64 -19.44 -5.79 -1.61
N PHE A 65 -20.59 -5.11 -1.52
CA PHE A 65 -20.70 -3.85 -0.77
C PHE A 65 -20.52 -4.05 0.74
N MET A 66 -21.13 -5.08 1.33
CA MET A 66 -20.91 -5.46 2.73
C MET A 66 -19.44 -5.80 3.01
N SER A 67 -18.76 -6.43 2.06
CA SER A 67 -17.32 -6.70 2.17
C SER A 67 -16.48 -5.42 2.16
N LEU A 68 -16.92 -4.36 1.47
CA LEU A 68 -16.29 -3.05 1.55
C LEU A 68 -16.55 -2.37 2.90
N LEU A 69 -17.77 -2.43 3.44
CA LEU A 69 -18.08 -1.93 4.79
C LEU A 69 -17.19 -2.59 5.85
N GLY A 70 -17.02 -3.91 5.77
CA GLY A 70 -16.10 -4.66 6.61
C GLY A 70 -14.61 -4.36 6.40
N LYS A 71 -14.21 -3.61 5.37
CA LYS A 71 -12.83 -3.11 5.20
C LYS A 71 -12.67 -1.67 5.66
N VAL A 72 -13.70 -0.85 5.47
CA VAL A 72 -13.71 0.57 5.87
C VAL A 72 -13.81 0.70 7.39
N LEU A 73 -14.67 -0.09 8.05
CA LEU A 73 -14.85 -0.02 9.51
C LEU A 73 -13.60 -0.46 10.29
N PRO A 74 -12.91 -1.57 9.94
CA PRO A 74 -11.73 -2.02 10.70
C PRO A 74 -10.42 -1.33 10.29
N MET A 75 -10.38 -0.54 9.22
CA MET A 75 -9.17 0.19 8.82
C MET A 75 -8.85 1.40 9.71
N GLN A 76 -9.77 1.81 10.58
CA GLN A 76 -9.55 2.80 11.62
C GLN A 76 -8.99 2.21 12.92
N ILE A 77 -8.44 1.00 12.92
CA ILE A 77 -7.49 0.58 13.97
C ILE A 77 -6.13 1.22 13.64
N GLN A 78 -6.06 2.56 13.69
CA GLN A 78 -4.79 3.21 13.94
C GLN A 78 -4.40 2.88 15.37
N GLY A 79 -3.11 2.68 15.63
CA GLY A 79 -2.59 2.59 16.98
C GLY A 79 -2.84 3.91 17.69
N ASP A 80 -4.04 4.06 18.23
CA ASP A 80 -4.41 5.11 19.14
C ASP A 80 -3.46 5.02 20.33
N PRO A 81 -2.69 6.07 20.64
CA PRO A 81 -1.85 6.10 21.85
C PRO A 81 -2.65 5.75 23.12
N ASP A 82 -3.95 6.07 23.15
CA ASP A 82 -4.86 5.83 24.26
C ASP A 82 -5.57 4.46 24.18
N ALA A 83 -5.49 3.75 23.03
CA ALA A 83 -6.00 2.39 22.84
C ALA A 83 -5.02 1.53 21.99
N PRO A 84 -3.81 1.25 22.52
CA PRO A 84 -2.78 0.54 21.76
C PRO A 84 -3.17 -0.91 21.50
N ILE A 85 -2.81 -1.41 20.31
CA ILE A 85 -2.91 -2.84 20.00
C ILE A 85 -1.90 -3.60 20.86
N VAL A 86 -2.39 -4.30 21.89
CA VAL A 86 -1.55 -5.15 22.73
C VAL A 86 -1.42 -6.53 22.09
N ALA A 87 -0.28 -6.80 21.46
CA ALA A 87 0.07 -8.14 21.02
C ALA A 87 0.73 -8.90 22.17
N VAL A 88 0.04 -9.88 22.74
CA VAL A 88 0.60 -10.78 23.77
C VAL A 88 1.10 -12.06 23.11
N ILE A 89 2.36 -12.41 23.36
CA ILE A 89 2.94 -13.69 22.95
C ILE A 89 3.17 -14.50 24.23
N GLU A 90 2.27 -15.44 24.52
CA GLU A 90 2.48 -16.42 25.59
C GLU A 90 3.25 -17.63 25.04
N ARG A 91 4.43 -17.89 25.61
CA ARG A 91 5.22 -19.10 25.34
C ARG A 91 5.20 -19.97 26.59
N ARG A 92 4.56 -21.13 26.51
CA ARG A 92 4.68 -22.18 27.52
C ARG A 92 5.71 -23.19 27.04
N ILE A 93 6.85 -23.26 27.71
CA ILE A 93 7.83 -24.33 27.49
C ILE A 93 7.37 -25.52 28.32
N VAL A 94 7.03 -26.62 27.66
CA VAL A 94 6.73 -27.90 28.29
C VAL A 94 7.93 -28.84 28.17
N LYS A 95 8.12 -29.71 29.16
CA LYS A 95 9.07 -30.82 29.03
C LYS A 95 8.49 -31.84 28.05
N ALA A 96 9.36 -32.45 27.24
CA ALA A 96 8.94 -33.58 26.42
C ALA A 96 8.67 -34.78 27.33
N GLY A 97 7.41 -35.22 27.42
CA GLY A 97 7.04 -36.48 28.08
C GLY A 97 5.91 -36.44 29.13
N ASP A 98 5.15 -35.35 29.26
CA ASP A 98 3.83 -35.36 29.90
C ASP A 98 2.71 -35.59 28.86
#